data_AF-A0AAD7Q8W8-F1
#
_entry.id   AF-A0AAD7Q8W8-F1
#
_cell.length_a   1.000
_cell.length_b   1.000
_cell.length_c   1.000
_cell.angle_alpha   90.00
_cell.angle_beta   90.00
_cell.angle_gamma   90.00
#
_symmetry.space_group_name_H-M   'P 1'
#
loop_
_entity.id
_entity.type
_entity.pdbx_description
1 polymer ?
#
loop_
_entity_poly.entity_id
_entity_poly.type
_entity_poly.pdbx_seq_one_letter_code
_entity_poly.pdbx_strand_id
1 'polypeptide(L)'
;MELQGSIIIVLCIFLYISYTCPFAQRTWIARNYKGLQDKIKLVPISVQDRLAWYKEKVYSANKVPALEHNGKVLDPAKKEYGEQLLTHVDTFTKDVFTSFKGDPVKEADPAFDYLENALQKFDDGPFFLGQFSLVDIAYIPFVERFQIYFHELSET
;
A
#
# COMPACT_ATOMS: atom_id res chain seq x y z
N MET A 1 2.55 -10.47 -48.13
CA MET A 1 3.91 -10.17 -47.63
C MET A 1 3.78 -8.99 -46.70
N GLU A 2 4.20 -9.19 -45.46
CA GLU A 2 3.97 -8.35 -44.28
C GLU A 2 4.57 -6.94 -44.40
N LEU A 3 4.07 -6.00 -43.58
CA LEU A 3 4.84 -5.45 -42.46
C LEU A 3 3.89 -4.73 -41.49
N GLN A 4 3.84 -5.25 -40.25
CA GLN A 4 3.25 -4.62 -39.06
C GLN A 4 3.90 -3.28 -38.76
N GLY A 5 3.10 -2.34 -38.25
CA GLY A 5 3.57 -1.11 -37.63
C GLY A 5 2.63 -0.73 -36.49
N SER A 6 2.47 -1.61 -35.50
CA SER A 6 1.81 -1.28 -34.25
C SER A 6 2.47 -0.04 -33.66
N ILE A 7 1.71 1.05 -33.54
CA ILE A 7 2.05 2.22 -32.74
C ILE A 7 2.06 1.75 -31.28
N ILE A 8 3.13 1.07 -30.88
CA ILE A 8 3.48 0.87 -29.48
C ILE A 8 4.16 2.17 -29.10
N ILE A 9 3.37 3.18 -28.71
CA ILE A 9 3.89 4.19 -27.80
C ILE A 9 4.21 3.41 -26.53
N VAL A 10 5.47 2.98 -26.41
CA VAL A 10 6.06 2.53 -25.15
C VAL A 10 6.01 3.77 -24.26
N LEU A 11 4.87 4.00 -23.61
CA LEU A 11 4.75 5.01 -22.58
C LEU A 11 5.70 4.55 -21.48
N CYS A 12 6.89 5.14 -21.42
CA CYS A 12 7.85 4.85 -20.36
C CYS A 12 7.28 5.45 -19.07
N ILE A 13 6.60 4.63 -18.27
CA ILE A 13 5.98 5.07 -17.02
C ILE A 13 7.08 5.10 -15.97
N PHE A 14 7.37 6.28 -15.42
CA PHE A 14 8.28 6.46 -14.30
C PHE A 14 7.50 6.51 -12.98
N LEU A 15 7.83 5.62 -12.06
CA LEU A 15 7.31 5.62 -10.70
C LEU A 15 8.34 6.31 -9.79
N TYR A 16 8.03 7.54 -9.40
CA TYR A 16 8.83 8.32 -8.46
C TYR A 16 8.57 7.85 -7.03
N ILE A 17 9.61 7.40 -6.35
CA ILE A 17 9.50 6.88 -4.98
C ILE A 17 10.56 7.46 -4.07
N SER A 18 10.27 7.49 -2.77
CA SER A 18 11.32 7.36 -1.77
C SER A 18 11.34 5.92 -1.29
N TYR A 19 12.52 5.31 -1.20
CA TYR A 19 12.67 3.93 -0.72
C TYR A 19 12.21 3.74 0.73
N THR A 20 12.22 4.81 1.54
CA THR A 20 11.81 4.73 2.95
C THR A 20 10.32 5.01 3.16
N CYS A 21 9.62 5.55 2.16
CA CYS A 21 8.22 5.95 2.28
C CYS A 21 7.27 4.73 2.25
N PRO A 22 6.48 4.48 3.30
CA PRO A 22 5.56 3.35 3.35
C PRO A 22 4.45 3.44 2.29
N PHE A 23 4.00 4.66 1.95
CA PHE A 23 3.01 4.86 0.89
C PHE A 23 3.57 4.52 -0.50
N ALA A 24 4.82 4.90 -0.78
CA ALA A 24 5.47 4.56 -2.04
C ALA A 24 5.78 3.05 -2.14
N GLN A 25 6.09 2.42 -1.01
CA GLN A 25 6.30 0.98 -0.93
C GLN A 25 5.06 0.19 -1.37
N ARG A 26 3.82 0.67 -1.11
CA ARG A 26 2.58 0.04 -1.62
C ARG A 26 2.60 -0.12 -3.14
N THR A 27 2.86 0.97 -3.86
CA THR A 27 2.90 0.95 -5.34
C THR A 27 4.07 0.14 -5.86
N TRP A 28 5.21 0.16 -5.16
CA TRP A 28 6.36 -0.67 -5.51
C TRP A 28 6.08 -2.17 -5.37
N ILE A 29 5.43 -2.60 -4.28
CA ILE A 29 5.01 -3.99 -4.08
C ILE A 29 4.04 -4.41 -5.19
N ALA A 30 3.01 -3.59 -5.48
CA ALA A 30 2.04 -3.89 -6.53
C ALA A 30 2.69 -4.04 -7.91
N ARG A 31 3.64 -3.15 -8.25
CA ARG A 31 4.44 -3.23 -9.48
C ARG A 31 5.20 -4.56 -9.57
N ASN A 32 5.87 -4.97 -8.49
CA ASN A 32 6.67 -6.17 -8.47
C ASN A 32 5.79 -7.43 -8.57
N TYR A 33 4.69 -7.47 -7.81
CA TYR A 33 3.74 -8.58 -7.83
C TYR A 33 3.11 -8.79 -9.20
N LYS A 34 2.85 -7.71 -9.96
CA LYS A 34 2.26 -7.77 -11.29
C LYS A 34 3.26 -8.02 -12.42
N GLY A 35 4.55 -8.21 -12.13
CA GLY A 35 5.57 -8.41 -13.16
C GLY A 35 5.77 -7.17 -14.06
N LEU A 36 5.53 -5.96 -13.52
CA LEU A 36 5.56 -4.71 -14.31
C LEU A 36 6.92 -4.01 -14.26
N GLN A 37 7.98 -4.71 -13.88
CA GLN A 37 9.29 -4.09 -13.64
C GLN A 37 9.91 -3.50 -14.91
N ASP A 38 9.66 -4.13 -16.05
CA ASP A 38 10.17 -3.67 -17.34
C ASP A 38 9.40 -2.48 -17.90
N LYS A 39 8.12 -2.36 -17.52
CA LYS A 39 7.20 -1.32 -18.00
C LYS A 39 7.21 -0.07 -17.13
N ILE A 40 7.36 -0.24 -15.82
CA ILE A 40 7.38 0.86 -14.84
C ILE A 40 8.81 0.99 -14.32
N LYS A 41 9.51 2.06 -14.61
CA LYS A 41 10.89 2.27 -14.11
C LYS A 41 10.84 3.05 -12.79
N LEU A 42 11.67 2.65 -11.82
CA LEU A 42 11.78 3.33 -10.53
C LEU A 42 12.68 4.55 -10.67
N VAL A 43 12.24 5.69 -10.16
CA VAL A 43 13.05 6.89 -10.02
C VAL A 43 13.09 7.26 -8.53
N PRO A 44 14.20 7.01 -7.83
CA PRO A 44 14.30 7.34 -6.42
C PRO A 44 14.49 8.84 -6.20
N ILE A 45 13.79 9.40 -5.22
CA ILE A 45 13.90 10.78 -4.76
C ILE A 45 14.16 10.77 -3.24
N SER A 46 15.15 11.54 -2.81
CA SER A 46 15.44 11.79 -1.40
C SER A 46 14.38 12.73 -0.79
N VAL A 47 13.84 12.38 0.38
CA VAL A 47 12.73 13.13 1.03
C VAL A 47 13.22 14.46 1.61
N GLN A 48 14.52 14.58 1.86
CA GLN A 48 15.14 15.72 2.52
C GLN A 48 15.41 16.91 1.58
N ASP A 49 15.17 16.76 0.26
CA ASP A 49 15.47 17.80 -0.72
C ASP A 49 14.33 17.96 -1.75
N ARG A 50 13.32 18.78 -1.40
CA ARG A 50 12.20 19.10 -2.31
C ARG A 50 12.54 20.35 -3.12
N LEU A 51 12.93 20.16 -4.38
CA LEU A 51 13.02 21.25 -5.35
C LEU A 51 11.62 21.76 -5.77
N ALA A 52 11.49 23.08 -5.88
CA ALA A 52 10.24 23.83 -6.02
C ALA A 52 9.34 23.49 -7.24
N TRP A 53 9.79 22.64 -8.17
CA TRP A 53 9.08 22.37 -9.45
C TRP A 53 8.01 21.27 -9.39
N TYR A 54 7.95 20.45 -8.34
CA TYR A 54 7.04 19.29 -8.27
C TYR A 54 5.55 19.68 -8.08
N LYS A 55 5.30 20.80 -7.40
CA LYS A 55 3.93 21.32 -7.16
C LYS A 55 3.23 21.81 -8.43
N GLU A 56 3.98 22.25 -9.43
CA GLU A 56 3.42 22.85 -10.66
C GLU A 56 3.23 21.85 -11.80
N LYS A 57 3.89 20.68 -11.76
CA LYS A 57 3.96 19.77 -12.93
C LYS A 57 3.46 18.34 -12.74
N VAL A 58 3.16 17.88 -11.51
CA VAL A 58 2.98 16.44 -11.26
C VAL A 58 1.57 15.98 -10.89
N TYR A 59 0.90 16.50 -9.84
CA TYR A 59 -0.46 16.00 -9.53
C TYR A 59 -1.25 16.88 -8.54
N SER A 60 -2.39 17.44 -8.98
CA SER A 60 -3.27 18.33 -8.21
C SER A 60 -4.51 17.67 -7.61
N ALA A 61 -4.76 16.38 -7.88
CA ALA A 61 -6.07 15.74 -7.68
C ALA A 61 -6.17 14.72 -6.53
N ASN A 62 -5.13 14.60 -5.69
CA ASN A 62 -5.18 14.02 -4.34
C ASN A 62 -6.01 12.73 -4.11
N LYS A 63 -5.85 11.67 -4.94
CA LYS A 63 -6.16 10.25 -4.60
C LYS A 63 -5.66 9.29 -5.71
N VAL A 64 -4.96 8.22 -5.31
CA VAL A 64 -4.51 7.05 -6.11
C VAL A 64 -4.06 5.91 -5.16
N PRO A 65 -3.99 4.63 -5.58
CA PRO A 65 -4.45 4.04 -6.84
C PRO A 65 -5.69 3.11 -6.68
N ALA A 66 -6.40 2.87 -7.80
CA ALA A 66 -7.38 1.80 -7.97
C ALA A 66 -6.94 0.88 -9.13
N LEU A 67 -7.12 -0.44 -8.98
CA LEU A 67 -6.76 -1.45 -9.98
C LEU A 67 -7.80 -2.58 -9.98
N GLU A 68 -8.33 -2.90 -11.16
CA GLU A 68 -9.08 -4.13 -11.43
C GLU A 68 -8.25 -5.05 -12.32
N HIS A 69 -8.27 -6.36 -12.06
CA HIS A 69 -7.47 -7.35 -12.80
C HIS A 69 -8.22 -8.67 -13.04
N ASN A 70 -8.29 -9.08 -14.31
CA ASN A 70 -8.69 -10.42 -14.81
C ASN A 70 -10.15 -10.86 -14.68
N GLY A 71 -11.14 -9.96 -14.65
CA GLY A 71 -12.55 -10.32 -14.88
C GLY A 71 -13.15 -11.36 -13.90
N LYS A 72 -12.44 -11.66 -12.80
CA LYS A 72 -12.94 -12.46 -11.70
C LYS A 72 -13.68 -11.50 -10.80
N VAL A 73 -15.00 -11.56 -10.85
CA VAL A 73 -15.85 -10.88 -9.88
C VAL A 73 -15.41 -11.39 -8.51
N LEU A 74 -14.71 -10.54 -7.76
CA LEU A 74 -14.52 -10.75 -6.33
C LEU A 74 -15.91 -10.97 -5.74
N ASP A 75 -16.04 -11.97 -4.87
CA ASP A 75 -17.23 -12.13 -4.05
C ASP A 75 -17.67 -10.75 -3.55
N PRO A 76 -18.91 -10.30 -3.82
CA PRO A 76 -19.39 -8.99 -3.41
C PRO A 76 -19.09 -8.68 -1.93
N ALA A 77 -19.14 -9.68 -1.04
CA ALA A 77 -18.80 -9.53 0.36
C ALA A 77 -17.30 -9.25 0.57
N LYS A 78 -16.41 -9.92 -0.17
CA LYS A 78 -14.96 -9.66 -0.13
C LYS A 78 -14.62 -8.29 -0.73
N LYS A 79 -15.35 -7.86 -1.76
CA LYS A 79 -15.18 -6.53 -2.35
C LYS A 79 -15.57 -5.43 -1.35
N GLU A 80 -16.77 -5.51 -0.79
CA GLU A 80 -17.27 -4.54 0.18
C GLU A 80 -16.36 -4.47 1.42
N TYR A 81 -15.97 -5.63 1.96
CA TYR A 81 -15.05 -5.68 3.09
C TYR A 81 -13.66 -5.15 2.75
N GLY A 82 -13.15 -5.44 1.55
CA GLY A 82 -11.89 -4.87 1.06
C GLY A 82 -11.93 -3.34 0.98
N GLU A 83 -13.02 -2.76 0.50
CA GLU A 83 -13.21 -1.29 0.45
C GLU A 83 -13.28 -0.68 1.87
N GLN A 84 -13.94 -1.37 2.80
CA GLN A 84 -13.96 -1.00 4.22
C GLN A 84 -12.55 -0.98 4.81
N LEU A 85 -11.79 -2.06 4.63
CA LEU A 85 -10.43 -2.16 5.15
C LEU A 85 -9.49 -1.14 4.52
N LEU A 86 -9.59 -0.86 3.22
CA LEU A 86 -8.81 0.18 2.55
C LEU A 86 -9.10 1.58 3.10
N THR A 87 -10.36 1.86 3.42
CA THR A 87 -10.76 3.13 4.04
C THR A 87 -10.25 3.26 5.47
N HIS A 88 -10.14 2.14 6.19
CA HIS A 88 -9.67 2.11 7.58
C HIS A 88 -8.16 2.36 7.73
N VAL A 89 -7.35 2.21 6.68
CA VAL A 89 -5.88 2.32 6.77
C VAL A 89 -5.43 3.67 7.33
N ASP A 90 -6.08 4.77 6.95
CA ASP A 90 -5.73 6.10 7.46
C ASP A 90 -6.06 6.24 8.96
N THR A 91 -7.13 5.60 9.41
CA THR A 91 -7.50 5.52 10.84
C THR A 91 -6.48 4.68 11.60
N PHE A 92 -6.20 3.46 11.15
CA PHE A 92 -5.21 2.57 11.76
C PHE A 92 -3.86 3.26 11.93
N THR A 93 -3.33 3.87 10.86
CA THR A 93 -2.03 4.54 10.91
C THR A 93 -2.05 5.74 11.86
N LYS A 94 -3.12 6.55 11.84
CA LYS A 94 -3.27 7.68 12.76
C LYS A 94 -3.33 7.23 14.22
N ASP A 95 -4.07 6.18 14.52
CA ASP A 95 -4.25 5.68 15.89
C ASP A 95 -2.92 5.17 16.44
N VAL A 96 -2.18 4.36 15.67
CA VAL A 96 -0.85 3.88 16.07
C VAL A 96 0.16 5.02 16.20
N PHE A 97 0.18 6.00 15.28
CA PHE A 97 1.08 7.16 15.44
C PHE A 97 0.72 8.03 16.64
N THR A 98 -0.56 8.08 17.03
CA THR A 98 -1.01 8.86 18.17
C THR A 98 -0.63 8.18 19.48
N SER A 99 -0.63 6.85 19.53
CA SER A 99 -0.22 6.07 20.72
C SER A 99 1.20 6.38 21.16
N PHE A 100 2.08 6.78 20.23
CA PHE A 100 3.47 7.16 20.53
C PHE A 100 3.61 8.38 21.45
N LYS A 101 2.53 9.14 21.68
CA LYS A 101 2.50 10.26 22.62
C LYS A 101 2.12 9.86 24.05
N GLY A 102 1.62 8.65 24.24
CA GLY A 102 1.13 8.12 25.50
C GLY A 102 1.82 6.82 25.88
N ASP A 103 1.05 5.80 26.28
CA ASP A 103 1.55 4.42 26.44
C ASP A 103 1.42 3.68 25.09
N PRO A 104 2.51 3.55 24.30
CA PRO A 104 2.39 3.11 22.92
C PRO A 104 1.80 1.72 22.79
N VAL A 105 2.10 0.83 23.74
CA VAL A 105 1.66 -0.56 23.73
C VAL A 105 0.17 -0.63 24.04
N LYS A 106 -0.25 -0.04 25.16
CA LYS A 106 -1.68 -0.09 25.56
C LYS A 106 -2.59 0.70 24.62
N GLU A 107 -2.12 1.81 24.09
CA GLU A 107 -2.94 2.68 23.24
C GLU A 107 -3.02 2.20 21.79
N ALA A 108 -2.02 1.45 21.29
CA ALA A 108 -2.10 0.84 19.96
C ALA A 108 -2.85 -0.49 19.94
N ASP A 109 -2.99 -1.16 21.08
CA ASP A 109 -3.62 -2.49 21.22
C ASP A 109 -4.97 -2.59 20.49
N PRO A 110 -5.93 -1.64 20.64
CA PRO A 110 -7.22 -1.75 19.97
C PRO A 110 -7.13 -1.68 18.43
N ALA A 111 -6.10 -1.01 17.90
CA ALA A 111 -5.87 -0.91 16.46
C ALA A 111 -5.35 -2.23 15.88
N PHE A 112 -4.53 -2.96 16.64
CA PHE A 112 -4.05 -4.29 16.25
C PHE A 112 -5.12 -5.37 16.47
N ASP A 113 -5.92 -5.29 17.53
CA ASP A 113 -7.10 -6.15 17.72
C ASP A 113 -8.07 -6.05 16.53
N TYR A 114 -8.26 -4.85 15.98
CA TYR A 114 -9.07 -4.68 14.77
C TYR A 114 -8.51 -5.47 13.58
N LEU A 115 -7.18 -5.45 13.38
CA LEU A 115 -6.55 -6.20 12.28
C LEU A 115 -6.61 -7.71 12.51
N GLU A 116 -6.39 -8.17 13.74
CA GLU A 116 -6.51 -9.58 14.10
C GLU A 116 -7.93 -10.11 13.83
N ASN A 117 -8.95 -9.38 14.29
CA ASN A 117 -10.34 -9.71 13.99
C ASN A 117 -10.65 -9.68 12.48
N ALA A 118 -10.03 -8.77 11.73
CA ALA A 118 -10.19 -8.69 10.29
C ALA A 118 -9.59 -9.89 9.55
N LEU A 119 -8.44 -10.39 10.02
CA LEU A 119 -7.79 -11.59 9.46
C LEU A 119 -8.63 -12.85 9.68
N GLN A 120 -9.44 -12.89 10.74
CA GLN A 120 -10.32 -14.03 11.05
C GLN A 120 -11.62 -14.04 10.22
N LYS A 121 -11.90 -13.01 9.41
CA LYS A 121 -13.17 -12.84 8.68
C LYS A 121 -13.40 -13.90 7.60
N PHE A 122 -12.35 -14.33 6.91
CA PHE A 122 -12.40 -15.32 5.83
C PHE A 122 -11.42 -16.45 6.12
N ASP A 123 -11.88 -17.70 6.02
CA ASP A 123 -11.12 -18.90 6.39
C ASP A 123 -10.42 -19.57 5.19
N ASP A 124 -10.58 -19.02 3.98
CA ASP A 124 -10.01 -19.55 2.75
C ASP A 124 -8.58 -19.07 2.46
N GLY A 125 -7.88 -18.59 3.48
CA GLY A 125 -6.42 -18.39 3.46
C GLY A 125 -5.94 -17.35 4.49
N PRO A 126 -4.63 -17.06 4.52
CA PRO A 126 -4.00 -16.29 5.60
C PRO A 126 -4.03 -14.76 5.40
N PHE A 127 -4.71 -14.27 4.36
CA PHE A 127 -4.75 -12.84 4.01
C PHE A 127 -6.09 -12.21 4.41
N PHE A 128 -6.18 -10.87 4.45
CA PHE A 128 -7.41 -10.16 4.87
C PHE A 128 -8.67 -10.57 4.09
N LEU A 129 -8.52 -10.97 2.83
CA LEU A 129 -9.61 -11.45 1.97
C LEU A 129 -9.48 -12.96 1.65
N GLY A 130 -8.82 -13.70 2.53
CA GLY A 130 -8.39 -15.10 2.35
C GLY A 130 -7.18 -15.24 1.42
N GLN A 131 -7.24 -14.60 0.26
CA GLN A 131 -6.17 -14.59 -0.74
C GLN A 131 -5.49 -13.22 -0.82
N PHE A 132 -4.22 -13.19 -1.24
CA PHE A 132 -3.43 -11.96 -1.33
C PHE A 132 -4.10 -10.91 -2.23
N SER A 133 -4.15 -9.67 -1.73
CA SER A 133 -4.95 -8.59 -2.29
C SER A 133 -4.31 -7.21 -2.10
N LEU A 134 -4.96 -6.17 -2.63
CA LEU A 134 -4.54 -4.77 -2.41
C LEU A 134 -4.64 -4.36 -0.94
N VAL A 135 -5.51 -5.01 -0.16
CA VAL A 135 -5.66 -4.74 1.28
C VAL A 135 -4.34 -5.07 1.99
N ASP A 136 -3.78 -6.24 1.74
CA ASP A 136 -2.51 -6.68 2.34
C ASP A 136 -1.37 -5.72 1.97
N ILE A 137 -1.31 -5.33 0.69
CA ILE A 137 -0.33 -4.34 0.19
C ILE A 137 -0.48 -2.99 0.89
N ALA A 138 -1.71 -2.58 1.24
CA ALA A 138 -1.96 -1.30 1.87
C ALA A 138 -1.49 -1.26 3.34
N TYR A 139 -1.66 -2.35 4.08
CA TYR A 139 -1.29 -2.47 5.49
C TYR A 139 0.18 -2.83 5.72
N ILE A 140 0.75 -3.75 4.93
CA ILE A 140 2.06 -4.34 5.26
C ILE A 140 3.20 -3.33 5.46
N PRO A 141 3.34 -2.22 4.70
CA PRO A 141 4.44 -1.28 4.94
C PRO A 141 4.36 -0.60 6.32
N PHE A 142 3.16 -0.48 6.88
CA PHE A 142 2.95 0.13 8.19
C PHE A 142 3.17 -0.90 9.30
N VAL A 143 2.56 -2.08 9.18
CA VAL A 143 2.73 -3.18 10.14
C VAL A 143 4.21 -3.56 10.28
N GLU A 144 4.94 -3.68 9.17
CA GLU A 144 6.39 -3.94 9.15
C GLU A 144 7.17 -2.92 10.00
N ARG A 145 6.87 -1.63 9.84
CA ARG A 145 7.57 -0.55 10.54
C ARG A 145 7.17 -0.46 12.01
N PHE A 146 5.89 -0.64 12.32
CA PHE A 146 5.39 -0.62 13.68
C PHE A 146 5.90 -1.80 14.48
N GLN A 147 5.98 -3.00 13.89
CA GLN A 147 6.52 -4.18 14.55
C GLN A 147 7.96 -3.97 15.01
N ILE A 148 8.81 -3.39 14.15
CA ILE A 148 10.21 -3.07 14.52
C ILE A 148 10.24 -2.12 15.73
N TYR A 149 9.45 -1.05 15.67
CA TYR A 149 9.39 -0.06 16.76
C TYR A 149 8.88 -0.66 18.08
N PHE A 150 7.80 -1.44 18.06
CA PHE A 150 7.26 -2.06 19.28
C PHE A 150 8.19 -3.13 19.85
N HIS A 151 8.91 -3.87 19.00
CA HIS A 151 9.92 -4.82 19.45
C HIS A 151 11.02 -4.09 20.25
N GLU A 152 11.54 -2.98 19.74
CA GLU A 152 12.55 -2.16 20.43
C GLU A 152 12.05 -1.63 21.79
N LEU A 153 10.77 -1.23 21.90
CA LEU A 153 10.19 -0.78 23.17
C LEU A 153 10.00 -1.92 24.19
N SER A 154 9.79 -3.15 23.74
CA SER A 154 9.58 -4.30 24.62
C SER A 154 10.87 -4.86 25.24
N GLU A 155 12.02 -4.50 24.69
CA GLU A 155 13.35 -4.90 25.17
C GLU A 155 13.95 -3.93 26.20
N THR A 156 13.29 -2.79 26.47
CA THR A 156 13.68 -1.77 27.47
C THR A 156 12.84 -1.84 28.73
#